data_AF-A0A0J9W7F9-F1
#
_entry.id   AF-A0A0J9W7F9-F1
#
_cell.length_a   1.000
_cell.length_b   1.000
_cell.length_c   1.000
_cell.angle_alpha   90.00
_cell.angle_beta   90.00
_cell.angle_gamma   90.00
#
_symmetry.space_group_name_H-M   'P 1'
#
loop_
_entity.id
_entity.type
_entity.pdbx_description
1 polymer ?
#
loop_
_entity_poly.entity_id
_entity_poly.type
_entity_poly.pdbx_seq_one_letter_code
_entity_poly.pdbx_strand_id
1 'polypeptide(L)'
;MLLCIEIEYSSKLKEDAINICKKFVLYFKELSSSCSTVEGPSTTPEFANFLNYWLHNQLKEKSINDNLKTTFYEKLEEKYNTFQGQHILKGAIQNKEDTNFSKFDILYQLYKKLSDVTITEDEKCLNFFQSCKEHYNKGLEKCFEQVDNNFCNALNKFKSIYEGKKTSFPETCTSNKLPTFPEIKPLNSSSDTTEETSNIFFDLIGSTQKNGEHGLPKMSKNLFPNLHQVLSFHYTMPFEYEEDKIKCKMMNIMLEFFKYYNLNRGNTSVHLFVNEFFKQFYKNNKKEYEEIYTECSNKTQIDSYCSLYKACNDQIRRDLLSIKDSINKNLENIAKAYQDAISGYLYYQVTSHENEQLPFLAHSKSLNIGIGLICVIFFYSLYKVP
;
A
#
# COMPACT_ATOMS: atom_id res chain seq x y z
N MET A 1 -24.92 25.63 -17.36
CA MET A 1 -24.04 25.94 -18.51
C MET A 1 -23.61 27.41 -18.51
N LEU A 2 -24.51 28.36 -18.26
CA LEU A 2 -24.20 29.80 -18.09
C LEU A 2 -23.18 30.11 -16.97
N LEU A 3 -23.19 29.32 -15.89
CA LEU A 3 -22.31 29.50 -14.72
C LEU A 3 -20.82 29.65 -15.04
N CYS A 4 -20.31 28.79 -15.92
CA CYS A 4 -18.87 28.67 -16.16
C CYS A 4 -18.37 29.64 -17.22
N ILE A 5 -19.29 30.29 -17.96
CA ILE A 5 -18.97 31.18 -19.09
C ILE A 5 -18.49 32.55 -18.58
N GLU A 6 -18.92 32.98 -17.39
CA GLU A 6 -18.52 34.26 -16.78
C GLU A 6 -17.11 34.24 -16.16
N ILE A 7 -16.46 33.07 -16.12
CA ILE A 7 -15.06 32.89 -15.69
C ILE A 7 -14.13 33.26 -16.85
N GLU A 8 -14.06 34.55 -17.18
CA GLU A 8 -13.17 35.10 -18.22
C GLU A 8 -11.90 35.72 -17.60
N TYR A 9 -10.70 35.32 -18.10
CA TYR A 9 -9.64 36.19 -18.69
C TYR A 9 -8.44 35.36 -19.23
N SER A 10 -7.80 35.88 -20.30
CA SER A 10 -6.68 35.35 -21.12
C SER A 10 -7.06 34.33 -22.23
N SER A 11 -6.77 34.71 -23.48
CA SER A 11 -7.28 34.15 -24.75
C SER A 11 -6.84 32.73 -25.11
N LYS A 12 -6.25 31.97 -24.19
CA LYS A 12 -5.93 30.54 -24.35
C LYS A 12 -6.68 29.64 -23.35
N LEU A 13 -7.29 30.24 -22.32
CA LEU A 13 -7.85 29.54 -21.18
C LEU A 13 -9.38 29.54 -21.13
N LYS A 14 -10.05 30.27 -22.03
CA LYS A 14 -11.52 30.34 -22.06
C LYS A 14 -12.15 28.95 -22.11
N GLU A 15 -11.71 28.10 -23.04
CA GLU A 15 -12.28 26.76 -23.18
C GLU A 15 -11.85 25.81 -22.06
N ASP A 16 -10.58 25.83 -21.67
CA ASP A 16 -10.05 24.96 -20.61
C ASP A 16 -10.65 25.29 -19.23
N ALA A 17 -10.73 26.56 -18.85
CA ALA A 17 -11.35 27.00 -17.59
C ALA A 17 -12.86 26.68 -17.57
N ILE A 18 -13.58 26.91 -18.67
CA ILE A 18 -14.98 26.53 -18.79
C ILE A 18 -15.15 25.02 -18.61
N ASN A 19 -14.29 24.22 -19.23
CA ASN A 19 -14.35 22.76 -19.15
C ASN A 19 -14.02 22.24 -17.74
N ILE A 20 -13.02 22.82 -17.08
CA ILE A 20 -12.69 22.54 -15.67
C ILE A 20 -13.88 22.87 -14.77
N CYS A 21 -14.47 24.07 -14.90
CA CYS A 21 -15.64 24.46 -14.11
C CYS A 21 -16.84 23.54 -14.37
N LYS A 22 -17.13 23.18 -15.62
CA LYS A 22 -18.23 22.26 -15.95
C LYS A 22 -18.04 20.90 -15.29
N LYS A 23 -16.81 20.35 -15.35
CA LYS A 23 -16.47 19.08 -14.69
C LYS A 23 -16.54 19.19 -13.17
N PHE A 24 -16.05 20.28 -12.60
CA PHE A 24 -16.13 20.55 -11.16
C PHE A 24 -17.57 20.51 -10.68
N VAL A 25 -18.47 21.26 -11.33
CA VAL A 25 -19.89 21.31 -10.97
C VAL A 25 -20.56 19.95 -11.14
N LEU A 26 -20.20 19.21 -12.20
CA LEU A 26 -20.70 17.86 -12.41
C LEU A 26 -20.27 16.93 -11.27
N TYR A 27 -18.96 16.89 -10.95
CA TYR A 27 -18.45 16.04 -9.87
C TYR A 27 -19.04 16.43 -8.53
N PHE A 28 -19.15 17.72 -8.23
CA PHE A 28 -19.83 18.15 -7.02
C PHE A 28 -21.23 17.55 -6.92
N LYS A 29 -22.05 17.66 -7.97
CA LYS A 29 -23.44 17.15 -7.97
C LYS A 29 -23.51 15.64 -7.80
N GLU A 30 -22.67 14.89 -8.51
CA GLU A 30 -22.61 13.42 -8.42
C GLU A 30 -22.16 12.95 -7.03
N LEU A 31 -21.19 13.66 -6.43
CA LEU A 31 -20.66 13.33 -5.11
C LEU A 31 -21.62 13.73 -4.01
N SER A 32 -22.20 14.93 -4.09
CA SER A 32 -23.18 15.40 -3.11
C SER A 32 -24.40 14.49 -3.09
N SER A 33 -24.90 14.04 -4.25
CA SER A 33 -26.05 13.14 -4.32
C SER A 33 -25.73 11.76 -3.74
N SER A 34 -24.54 11.22 -4.02
CA SER A 34 -24.07 9.93 -3.51
C SER A 34 -23.78 9.95 -2.00
N CYS A 35 -23.48 11.12 -1.43
CA CYS A 35 -23.15 11.31 -0.01
C CYS A 35 -24.31 11.82 0.85
N SER A 36 -25.53 11.98 0.30
CA SER A 36 -26.71 12.57 0.96
C SER A 36 -27.25 11.82 2.18
N THR A 37 -26.61 10.73 2.63
CA THR A 37 -27.12 9.86 3.71
C THR A 37 -26.48 10.06 5.08
N VAL A 38 -25.63 11.08 5.26
CA VAL A 38 -25.01 11.35 6.58
C VAL A 38 -25.41 12.74 7.08
N GLU A 39 -26.52 12.81 7.80
CA GLU A 39 -26.91 13.99 8.57
C GLU A 39 -25.99 14.12 9.79
N GLY A 40 -25.14 15.15 9.81
CA GLY A 40 -24.30 15.50 10.95
C GLY A 40 -23.84 16.97 10.85
N PRO A 41 -23.97 17.78 11.91
CA PRO A 41 -23.54 19.17 11.89
C PRO A 41 -22.02 19.24 12.09
N SER A 42 -21.33 19.95 11.19
CA SER A 42 -19.95 20.46 11.39
C SER A 42 -18.75 19.64 10.88
N THR A 43 -18.89 18.77 9.89
CA THR A 43 -17.72 18.34 9.09
C THR A 43 -17.89 18.75 7.64
N THR A 44 -16.95 19.55 7.13
CA THR A 44 -16.78 19.70 5.68
C THR A 44 -16.64 18.30 5.09
N PRO A 45 -17.52 17.88 4.16
CA PRO A 45 -17.45 16.54 3.60
C PRO A 45 -16.08 16.28 2.97
N GLU A 46 -15.45 15.13 3.23
CA GLU A 46 -14.11 14.83 2.73
C GLU A 46 -14.03 14.84 1.19
N PHE A 47 -15.18 14.70 0.51
CA PHE A 47 -15.27 14.88 -0.94
C PHE A 47 -15.03 16.31 -1.40
N ALA A 48 -15.32 17.31 -0.58
CA ALA A 48 -14.97 18.70 -0.87
C ALA A 48 -13.44 18.89 -0.87
N ASN A 49 -12.72 18.22 0.05
CA ASN A 49 -11.26 18.26 0.10
C ASN A 49 -10.63 17.62 -1.15
N PHE A 50 -11.17 16.50 -1.62
CA PHE A 50 -10.77 15.90 -2.89
C PHE A 50 -11.11 16.80 -4.08
N LEU A 51 -12.29 17.43 -4.11
CA LEU A 51 -12.65 18.38 -5.17
C LEU A 51 -11.69 19.57 -5.20
N ASN A 52 -11.22 20.04 -4.04
CA ASN A 52 -10.19 21.06 -3.97
C ASN A 52 -8.86 20.57 -4.56
N TYR A 53 -8.40 19.38 -4.18
CA TYR A 53 -7.22 18.73 -4.76
C TYR A 53 -7.35 18.61 -6.29
N TRP A 54 -8.46 18.04 -6.76
CA TRP A 54 -8.70 17.80 -8.18
C TRP A 54 -8.67 19.13 -8.94
N LEU A 55 -9.36 20.16 -8.44
CA LEU A 55 -9.38 21.47 -9.06
C LEU A 55 -7.97 22.07 -9.13
N HIS A 56 -7.24 22.03 -8.03
CA HIS A 56 -5.86 22.53 -7.97
C HIS A 56 -4.97 21.84 -9.02
N ASN A 57 -5.02 20.51 -9.09
CA ASN A 57 -4.22 19.74 -10.04
C ASN A 57 -4.62 20.03 -11.50
N GLN A 58 -5.91 20.15 -11.82
CA GLN A 58 -6.36 20.50 -13.17
C GLN A 58 -5.88 21.89 -13.61
N LEU A 59 -5.91 22.88 -12.71
CA LEU A 59 -5.41 24.22 -13.03
C LEU A 59 -3.89 24.22 -13.22
N LYS A 60 -3.16 23.39 -12.45
CA LYS A 60 -1.70 23.22 -12.56
C LYS A 60 -1.29 22.52 -13.86
N GLU A 61 -1.96 21.43 -14.24
CA GLU A 61 -1.73 20.70 -15.50
C GLU A 61 -1.87 21.62 -16.73
N LYS A 62 -2.80 22.57 -16.67
CA LYS A 62 -3.01 23.58 -17.72
C LYS A 62 -2.06 24.77 -17.65
N SER A 63 -1.07 24.75 -16.75
CA SER A 63 -0.08 25.82 -16.56
C SER A 63 -0.72 27.19 -16.32
N ILE A 64 -1.84 27.21 -15.60
CA ILE A 64 -2.54 28.46 -15.26
C ILE A 64 -1.70 29.21 -14.23
N ASN A 65 -1.41 30.49 -14.51
CA ASN A 65 -0.66 31.33 -13.58
C ASN A 65 -1.48 31.68 -12.32
N ASP A 66 -0.82 32.11 -11.26
CA ASP A 66 -1.45 32.24 -9.94
C ASP A 66 -2.51 33.35 -9.87
N ASN A 67 -2.36 34.43 -10.65
CA ASN A 67 -3.38 35.47 -10.76
C ASN A 67 -4.69 34.90 -11.34
N LEU A 68 -4.59 34.15 -12.43
CA LEU A 68 -5.74 33.54 -13.08
C LEU A 68 -6.36 32.42 -12.23
N LYS A 69 -5.56 31.65 -11.50
CA LYS A 69 -6.08 30.71 -10.50
C LYS A 69 -6.90 31.44 -9.45
N THR A 70 -6.37 32.51 -8.88
CA THR A 70 -7.07 33.29 -7.83
C THR A 70 -8.43 33.77 -8.33
N THR A 71 -8.46 34.42 -9.50
CA THR A 71 -9.72 34.84 -10.13
C THR A 71 -10.67 33.68 -10.42
N PHE A 72 -10.16 32.50 -10.81
CA PHE A 72 -10.99 31.32 -11.03
C PHE A 72 -11.68 30.87 -9.73
N TYR A 73 -10.95 30.77 -8.62
CA TYR A 73 -11.49 30.37 -7.33
C TYR A 73 -12.53 31.37 -6.81
N GLU A 74 -12.26 32.68 -6.89
CA GLU A 74 -13.19 33.74 -6.48
C GLU A 74 -14.50 33.67 -7.25
N LYS A 75 -14.43 33.62 -8.58
CA LYS A 75 -15.63 33.52 -9.44
C LYS A 75 -16.39 32.21 -9.23
N LEU A 76 -15.69 31.11 -8.96
CA LEU A 76 -16.33 29.84 -8.68
C LEU A 76 -17.10 29.90 -7.34
N GLU A 77 -16.53 30.54 -6.31
CA GLU A 77 -17.15 30.71 -4.99
C GLU A 77 -18.44 31.55 -5.06
N GLU A 78 -18.44 32.68 -5.79
CA GLU A 78 -19.63 33.51 -6.02
C GLU A 78 -20.83 32.71 -6.58
N LYS A 79 -20.53 31.60 -7.26
CA LYS A 79 -21.49 30.79 -8.00
C LYS A 79 -21.96 29.56 -7.24
N TYR A 80 -21.44 29.24 -6.06
CA TYR A 80 -21.82 28.06 -5.28
C TYR A 80 -23.33 27.93 -5.02
N ASN A 81 -24.01 29.03 -4.71
CA ASN A 81 -25.46 29.03 -4.47
C ASN A 81 -26.27 28.47 -5.65
N THR A 82 -25.81 28.71 -6.88
CA THR A 82 -26.55 28.32 -8.11
C THR A 82 -26.65 26.81 -8.31
N PHE A 83 -25.77 26.05 -7.66
CA PHE A 83 -25.74 24.60 -7.73
C PHE A 83 -25.80 23.95 -6.35
N GLN A 84 -26.29 24.69 -5.34
CA GLN A 84 -26.47 24.23 -3.96
C GLN A 84 -25.16 23.81 -3.27
N GLY A 85 -24.02 24.35 -3.72
CA GLY A 85 -22.70 24.05 -3.17
C GLY A 85 -22.31 24.87 -1.95
N GLN A 86 -23.02 25.95 -1.64
CA GLN A 86 -22.59 26.96 -0.66
C GLN A 86 -22.28 26.39 0.72
N HIS A 87 -23.13 25.50 1.24
CA HIS A 87 -22.98 24.93 2.57
C HIS A 87 -21.81 23.93 2.67
N ILE A 88 -21.38 23.35 1.55
CA ILE A 88 -20.40 22.27 1.51
C ILE A 88 -19.03 22.77 1.06
N LEU A 89 -19.01 23.65 0.06
CA LEU A 89 -17.78 24.06 -0.62
C LEU A 89 -17.16 25.32 -0.03
N LYS A 90 -17.95 26.18 0.62
CA LYS A 90 -17.44 27.42 1.20
C LYS A 90 -16.39 27.12 2.26
N GLY A 91 -15.20 27.69 2.10
CA GLY A 91 -14.05 27.43 2.97
C GLY A 91 -13.33 26.11 2.72
N ALA A 92 -13.95 25.13 2.05
CA ALA A 92 -13.34 23.84 1.70
C ALA A 92 -12.49 23.92 0.42
N ILE A 93 -12.96 24.70 -0.55
CA ILE A 93 -12.28 24.93 -1.82
C ILE A 93 -11.45 26.20 -1.67
N GLN A 94 -10.13 26.06 -1.72
CA GLN A 94 -9.19 27.15 -1.49
C GLN A 94 -8.06 27.10 -2.52
N ASN A 95 -7.58 28.27 -2.94
CA ASN A 95 -6.37 28.38 -3.77
C ASN A 95 -5.09 28.17 -2.93
N LYS A 96 -5.01 27.04 -2.24
CA LYS A 96 -3.89 26.65 -1.38
C LYS A 96 -3.78 25.13 -1.37
N GLU A 97 -2.55 24.62 -1.38
CA GLU A 97 -2.30 23.19 -1.21
C GLU A 97 -2.68 22.73 0.21
N ASP A 98 -3.45 21.63 0.28
CA ASP A 98 -3.76 20.94 1.54
C ASP A 98 -2.72 19.85 1.81
N THR A 99 -2.42 19.60 3.08
CA THR A 99 -1.53 18.52 3.53
C THR A 99 -1.92 17.13 2.99
N ASN A 100 -3.21 16.91 2.71
CA ASN A 100 -3.76 15.66 2.19
C ASN A 100 -3.68 15.56 0.66
N PHE A 101 -3.27 16.60 -0.08
CA PHE A 101 -3.19 16.55 -1.55
C PHE A 101 -2.30 15.42 -2.05
N SER A 102 -1.18 15.18 -1.35
CA SER A 102 -0.29 14.07 -1.70
C SER A 102 -0.95 12.69 -1.54
N LYS A 103 -1.87 12.52 -0.58
CA LYS A 103 -2.65 11.29 -0.38
C LYS A 103 -3.71 11.14 -1.47
N PHE A 104 -4.41 12.23 -1.78
CA PHE A 104 -5.39 12.25 -2.88
C PHE A 104 -4.75 11.99 -4.24
N ASP A 105 -3.57 12.55 -4.51
CA ASP A 105 -2.83 12.29 -5.74
C ASP A 105 -2.49 10.81 -5.90
N ILE A 106 -1.89 10.18 -4.88
CA ILE A 106 -1.57 8.75 -4.91
C ILE A 106 -2.79 7.90 -5.27
N LEU A 107 -3.89 8.08 -4.55
CA LEU A 107 -5.11 7.31 -4.81
C LEU A 107 -5.68 7.66 -6.20
N TYR A 108 -5.70 8.94 -6.58
CA TYR A 108 -6.21 9.37 -7.89
C TYR A 108 -5.46 8.71 -9.03
N GLN A 109 -4.12 8.68 -8.98
CA GLN A 109 -3.31 8.03 -10.02
C GLN A 109 -3.57 6.51 -10.08
N LEU A 110 -3.68 5.84 -8.92
CA LEU A 110 -4.02 4.42 -8.84
C LEU A 110 -5.38 4.12 -9.49
N TYR A 111 -6.43 4.85 -9.10
CA TYR A 111 -7.77 4.64 -9.64
C TYR A 111 -7.89 5.05 -11.10
N LYS A 112 -7.24 6.14 -11.52
CA LYS A 112 -7.18 6.58 -12.92
C LYS A 112 -6.62 5.49 -13.81
N LYS A 113 -5.51 4.87 -13.39
CA LYS A 113 -4.90 3.75 -14.12
C LYS A 113 -5.81 2.52 -14.15
N LEU A 114 -6.43 2.16 -13.02
CA LEU A 114 -7.35 1.02 -12.95
C LEU A 114 -8.65 1.21 -13.73
N SER A 115 -9.05 2.45 -13.99
CA SER A 115 -10.25 2.80 -14.75
C SER A 115 -10.03 2.84 -16.26
N ASP A 116 -8.78 2.80 -16.71
CA ASP A 116 -8.46 2.87 -18.13
C ASP A 116 -8.92 1.57 -18.83
N VAL A 117 -9.96 1.71 -19.66
CA VAL A 117 -10.60 0.61 -20.38
C VAL A 117 -9.69 0.04 -21.48
N THR A 118 -8.57 0.70 -21.78
CA THR A 118 -7.65 0.32 -22.86
C THR A 118 -6.53 -0.61 -22.45
N ILE A 119 -6.55 -1.15 -21.22
CA ILE A 119 -5.63 -2.23 -20.80
C ILE A 119 -6.01 -3.49 -21.60
N THR A 120 -5.57 -3.57 -22.85
CA THR A 120 -5.89 -4.61 -23.84
C THR A 120 -4.66 -5.27 -24.44
N GLU A 121 -3.46 -4.79 -24.07
CA GLU A 121 -2.16 -5.21 -24.65
C GLU A 121 -1.11 -5.31 -23.54
N ASP A 122 -0.09 -6.16 -23.72
CA ASP A 122 0.93 -6.47 -22.72
C ASP A 122 1.74 -5.25 -22.26
N GLU A 123 2.13 -4.39 -23.20
CA GLU A 123 2.82 -3.14 -22.91
C GLU A 123 1.99 -2.25 -21.97
N LYS A 124 0.67 -2.22 -22.17
CA LYS A 124 -0.25 -1.44 -21.34
C LYS A 124 -0.41 -2.05 -19.95
N CYS A 125 -0.35 -3.37 -19.83
CA CYS A 125 -0.32 -4.06 -18.53
C CYS A 125 0.97 -3.82 -17.76
N LEU A 126 2.12 -3.88 -18.42
CA LEU A 126 3.40 -3.52 -17.80
C LEU A 126 3.39 -2.06 -17.32
N ASN A 127 2.91 -1.14 -18.15
CA ASN A 127 2.76 0.28 -17.77
C ASN A 127 1.79 0.48 -16.60
N PHE A 128 0.69 -0.29 -16.56
CA PHE A 128 -0.24 -0.29 -15.44
C PHE A 128 0.44 -0.75 -14.14
N PHE A 129 1.12 -1.90 -14.15
CA PHE A 129 1.74 -2.44 -12.94
C PHE A 129 2.94 -1.62 -12.46
N GLN A 130 3.73 -1.08 -13.38
CA GLN A 130 4.81 -0.16 -13.04
C GLN A 130 4.26 1.11 -12.38
N SER A 131 3.16 1.66 -12.90
CA SER A 131 2.49 2.81 -12.29
C SER A 131 1.89 2.47 -10.92
N CYS A 132 1.28 1.28 -10.78
CA CYS A 132 0.80 0.79 -9.49
C CYS A 132 1.93 0.64 -8.48
N LYS A 133 3.07 0.06 -8.87
CA LYS A 133 4.26 -0.07 -8.02
C LYS A 133 4.76 1.27 -7.51
N GLU A 134 4.83 2.27 -8.37
CA GLU A 134 5.26 3.60 -7.96
C GLU A 134 4.30 4.22 -6.95
N HIS A 135 3.01 4.28 -7.27
CA HIS A 135 2.04 5.03 -6.47
C HIS A 135 1.61 4.27 -5.21
N TYR A 136 1.44 2.95 -5.31
CA TYR A 136 1.04 2.13 -4.17
C TYR A 136 2.13 2.10 -3.10
N ASN A 137 3.41 1.97 -3.48
CA ASN A 137 4.51 1.99 -2.51
C ASN A 137 4.70 3.37 -1.86
N LYS A 138 4.54 4.47 -2.61
CA LYS A 138 4.43 5.83 -2.02
C LYS A 138 3.24 5.94 -1.06
N GLY A 139 2.15 5.22 -1.36
CA GLY A 139 1.00 5.08 -0.48
C GLY A 139 1.34 4.38 0.83
N LEU A 140 2.05 3.24 0.76
CA LEU A 140 2.52 2.51 1.95
C LEU A 140 3.39 3.38 2.84
N GLU A 141 4.33 4.15 2.25
CA GLU A 141 5.15 5.12 3.00
C GLU A 141 4.28 6.07 3.81
N LYS A 142 3.30 6.73 3.18
CA LYS A 142 2.41 7.66 3.89
C LYS A 142 1.48 7.00 4.90
N CYS A 143 1.00 5.80 4.59
CA CYS A 143 0.16 5.01 5.48
C CYS A 143 0.88 4.72 6.80
N PHE A 144 2.14 4.30 6.76
CA PHE A 144 2.89 3.88 7.96
C PHE A 144 3.73 4.99 8.61
N GLU A 145 4.30 5.94 7.86
CA GLU A 145 5.08 7.06 8.44
C GLU A 145 4.25 7.94 9.38
N GLN A 146 2.94 8.11 9.11
CA GLN A 146 2.04 8.95 9.90
C GLN A 146 1.03 8.15 10.73
N VAL A 147 1.04 6.81 10.64
CA VAL A 147 -0.04 5.92 11.14
C VAL A 147 -1.40 6.48 10.80
N ASP A 148 -1.65 6.64 9.49
CA ASP A 148 -2.93 7.12 8.99
C ASP A 148 -3.81 5.93 8.60
N ASN A 149 -4.48 5.36 9.59
CA ASN A 149 -5.35 4.20 9.41
C ASN A 149 -6.45 4.45 8.34
N ASN A 150 -6.94 5.68 8.20
CA ASN A 150 -7.93 6.02 7.18
C ASN A 150 -7.33 5.91 5.77
N PHE A 151 -6.12 6.42 5.57
CA PHE A 151 -5.41 6.30 4.30
C PHE A 151 -4.98 4.86 4.01
N CYS A 152 -4.53 4.12 5.01
CA CYS A 152 -4.23 2.68 4.89
C CYS A 152 -5.46 1.88 4.43
N ASN A 153 -6.63 2.18 4.99
CA ASN A 153 -7.90 1.56 4.61
C ASN A 153 -8.28 1.89 3.15
N ALA A 154 -8.01 3.12 2.70
CA ALA A 154 -8.20 3.53 1.31
C ALA A 154 -7.36 2.68 0.33
N LEU A 155 -6.09 2.44 0.66
CA LEU A 155 -5.19 1.60 -0.14
C LEU A 155 -5.64 0.14 -0.15
N ASN A 156 -6.11 -0.38 0.99
CA ASN A 156 -6.70 -1.72 1.07
C ASN A 156 -7.93 -1.84 0.18
N LYS A 157 -8.76 -0.80 0.10
CA LYS A 157 -9.94 -0.86 -0.75
C LYS A 157 -9.61 -0.73 -2.24
N PHE A 158 -8.60 0.07 -2.61
CA PHE A 158 -8.06 0.02 -3.97
C PHE A 158 -7.65 -1.41 -4.35
N LYS A 159 -6.93 -2.12 -3.46
CA LYS A 159 -6.60 -3.53 -3.63
C LYS A 159 -7.86 -4.37 -3.85
N SER A 160 -8.86 -4.29 -2.98
CA SER A 160 -10.09 -5.09 -3.13
C SER A 160 -10.81 -4.86 -4.47
N ILE A 161 -10.78 -3.63 -4.99
CA ILE A 161 -11.38 -3.30 -6.28
C ILE A 161 -10.55 -3.85 -7.44
N TYR A 162 -9.22 -3.78 -7.34
CA TYR A 162 -8.33 -4.42 -8.30
C TYR A 162 -8.56 -5.94 -8.33
N GLU A 163 -8.61 -6.60 -7.18
CA GLU A 163 -8.88 -8.03 -7.05
C GLU A 163 -10.22 -8.41 -7.71
N GLY A 164 -11.28 -7.64 -7.45
CA GLY A 164 -12.59 -7.84 -8.07
C GLY A 164 -12.62 -7.60 -9.59
N LYS A 165 -11.63 -6.87 -10.14
CA LYS A 165 -11.49 -6.62 -11.57
C LYS A 165 -10.49 -7.54 -12.27
N LYS A 166 -9.75 -8.40 -11.57
CA LYS A 166 -8.71 -9.28 -12.16
C LYS A 166 -9.22 -10.07 -13.36
N THR A 167 -10.44 -10.59 -13.30
CA THR A 167 -11.07 -11.36 -14.39
C THR A 167 -11.40 -10.54 -15.64
N SER A 168 -11.40 -9.21 -15.52
CA SER A 168 -11.62 -8.29 -16.65
C SER A 168 -10.32 -7.90 -17.37
N PHE A 169 -9.15 -8.31 -16.85
CA PHE A 169 -7.88 -8.07 -17.54
C PHE A 169 -7.74 -9.03 -18.73
N PRO A 170 -7.09 -8.60 -19.83
CA PRO A 170 -6.84 -9.46 -20.98
C PRO A 170 -6.00 -10.68 -20.62
N GLU A 171 -6.24 -11.80 -21.28
CA GLU A 171 -5.46 -13.03 -21.08
C GLU A 171 -3.96 -12.82 -21.36
N THR A 172 -3.60 -11.91 -22.26
CA THR A 172 -2.20 -11.60 -22.57
C THR A 172 -1.46 -11.05 -21.34
N CYS A 173 -2.17 -10.27 -20.51
CA CYS A 173 -1.70 -9.79 -19.21
C CYS A 173 -1.66 -10.87 -18.11
N THR A 174 -2.26 -12.03 -18.36
CA THR A 174 -2.34 -13.17 -17.43
C THR A 174 -1.34 -14.29 -17.76
N SER A 175 -0.52 -14.12 -18.79
CA SER A 175 0.49 -15.09 -19.24
C SER A 175 1.40 -15.58 -18.10
N ASN A 176 1.62 -14.74 -17.08
CA ASN A 176 2.11 -15.12 -15.77
C ASN A 176 1.14 -14.53 -14.74
N LYS A 177 0.49 -15.38 -13.93
CA LYS A 177 -0.41 -15.07 -12.80
C LYS A 177 -0.42 -13.57 -12.40
N LEU A 178 -1.58 -12.92 -12.51
CA LEU A 178 -1.70 -11.49 -12.19
C LEU A 178 -1.14 -11.17 -10.79
N PRO A 179 -0.35 -10.09 -10.67
CA PRO A 179 0.20 -9.64 -9.40
C PRO A 179 -0.86 -9.52 -8.32
N THR A 180 -0.48 -9.76 -7.08
CA THR A 180 -1.37 -9.58 -5.93
C THR A 180 -0.81 -8.45 -5.07
N PHE A 181 -1.69 -7.53 -4.66
CA PHE A 181 -1.26 -6.45 -3.78
C PHE A 181 -1.01 -6.98 -2.36
N PRO A 182 0.03 -6.49 -1.68
CA PRO A 182 0.33 -6.90 -0.31
C PRO A 182 -0.85 -6.60 0.61
N GLU A 183 -1.01 -7.38 1.67
CA GLU A 183 -2.03 -7.14 2.69
C GLU A 183 -1.54 -6.05 3.64
N ILE A 184 -2.22 -4.91 3.68
CA ILE A 184 -1.95 -3.86 4.66
C ILE A 184 -2.72 -4.23 5.92
N LYS A 185 -2.00 -4.44 7.02
CA LYS A 185 -2.59 -4.59 8.35
C LYS A 185 -2.40 -3.26 9.10
N PRO A 186 -3.43 -2.40 9.19
CA PRO A 186 -3.33 -1.18 9.99
C PRO A 186 -2.95 -1.53 11.42
N LEU A 187 -2.24 -0.63 12.12
CA LEU A 187 -2.06 -0.81 13.55
C LEU A 187 -3.44 -0.73 14.21
N ASN A 188 -3.85 -1.83 14.86
CA ASN A 188 -5.03 -1.82 15.71
C ASN A 188 -4.88 -0.67 16.72
N SER A 189 -5.81 0.27 16.68
CA SER A 189 -5.93 1.35 17.66
C SER A 189 -6.64 0.90 18.96
N SER A 190 -6.93 -0.40 19.12
CA SER A 190 -7.63 -0.94 20.29
C SER A 190 -6.69 -1.66 21.25
N SER A 191 -6.30 -0.95 22.30
CA SER A 191 -6.53 -1.22 23.74
C SER A 191 -6.88 -2.62 24.28
N ASP A 192 -6.66 -3.74 23.59
CA ASP A 192 -6.92 -5.08 24.13
C ASP A 192 -5.78 -6.05 23.80
N THR A 193 -4.76 -6.03 24.65
CA THR A 193 -4.22 -7.19 25.35
C THR A 193 -3.08 -6.70 26.23
N THR A 194 -3.09 -7.15 27.47
CA THR A 194 -2.18 -6.83 28.57
C THR A 194 -0.75 -7.35 28.37
N GLU A 195 -0.18 -7.21 27.17
CA GLU A 195 1.20 -7.60 26.84
C GLU A 195 1.74 -6.83 25.62
N GLU A 196 1.38 -5.55 25.43
CA GLU A 196 2.06 -4.67 24.46
C GLU A 196 3.49 -4.37 24.92
N THR A 197 4.40 -5.33 24.77
CA THR A 197 5.80 -5.00 24.48
C THR A 197 5.78 -4.15 23.21
N SER A 198 6.18 -2.89 23.28
CA SER A 198 6.40 -2.03 22.12
C SER A 198 7.13 -2.84 21.04
N ASN A 199 6.55 -2.95 19.84
CA ASN A 199 7.18 -3.72 18.77
C ASN A 199 8.62 -3.23 18.57
N ILE A 200 9.60 -4.12 18.68
CA ILE A 200 11.02 -3.78 18.70
C ILE A 200 11.47 -3.18 17.36
N PHE A 201 10.75 -3.42 16.27
CA PHE A 201 11.04 -2.77 15.00
C PHE A 201 11.00 -1.23 15.09
N PHE A 202 10.17 -0.64 15.97
CA PHE A 202 10.11 0.81 16.13
C PHE A 202 11.46 1.39 16.56
N ASP A 203 12.18 0.68 17.43
CA ASP A 203 13.49 1.09 17.92
C ASP A 203 14.54 0.91 16.84
N LEU A 204 14.45 -0.18 16.07
CA LEU A 204 15.35 -0.49 14.97
C LEU A 204 15.28 0.56 13.87
N ILE A 205 14.08 1.02 13.50
CA ILE A 205 13.92 2.08 12.47
C ILE A 205 14.06 3.49 13.04
N GLY A 206 14.19 3.62 14.37
CA GLY A 206 14.28 4.92 15.06
C GLY A 206 13.01 5.75 14.95
N SER A 207 11.84 5.11 14.98
CA SER A 207 10.53 5.77 14.97
C SER A 207 10.31 6.55 16.26
N THR A 208 9.72 7.74 16.14
CA THR A 208 9.33 8.56 17.30
C THR A 208 8.00 8.16 17.92
N GLN A 209 7.31 7.15 17.34
CA GLN A 209 5.91 6.84 17.67
C GLN A 209 5.75 5.95 18.92
N LYS A 210 6.73 5.09 19.23
CA LYS A 210 6.81 4.31 20.48
C LYS A 210 8.30 4.00 20.75
N ASN A 211 8.84 4.45 21.88
CA ASN A 211 10.23 4.18 22.27
C ASN A 211 10.26 2.97 23.20
N GLY A 212 10.61 1.80 22.69
CA GLY A 212 11.16 0.74 23.51
C GLY A 212 12.67 0.97 23.64
N GLU A 213 13.19 1.27 24.82
CA GLU A 213 14.65 1.26 24.98
C GLU A 213 15.14 -0.19 25.15
N HIS A 214 14.94 -1.02 24.13
CA HIS A 214 15.40 -2.42 24.12
C HIS A 214 16.92 -2.52 23.91
N GLY A 215 17.63 -1.40 23.71
CA GLY A 215 19.10 -1.38 23.62
C GLY A 215 19.68 -2.03 22.36
N LEU A 216 18.85 -2.34 21.34
CA LEU A 216 19.34 -2.76 20.04
C LEU A 216 19.82 -1.55 19.21
N PRO A 217 20.96 -1.64 18.51
CA PRO A 217 21.40 -0.58 17.61
C PRO A 217 20.38 -0.30 16.50
N LYS A 218 20.23 0.98 16.14
CA LYS A 218 19.39 1.36 15.00
C LYS A 218 19.89 0.71 13.71
N MET A 219 18.94 0.23 12.92
CA MET A 219 19.20 -0.38 11.63
C MET A 219 19.54 0.69 10.60
N SER A 220 20.72 0.57 9.99
CA SER A 220 21.14 1.50 8.94
C SER A 220 20.41 1.21 7.62
N LYS A 221 19.64 2.19 7.12
CA LYS A 221 18.96 2.14 5.81
C LYS A 221 19.89 1.75 4.65
N ASN A 222 21.15 2.16 4.69
CA ASN A 222 22.11 1.87 3.62
C ASN A 222 22.65 0.44 3.67
N LEU A 223 22.75 -0.15 4.87
CA LEU A 223 23.30 -1.49 5.07
C LEU A 223 22.22 -2.59 4.98
N PHE A 224 20.98 -2.23 5.28
CA PHE A 224 19.80 -3.13 5.34
C PHE A 224 18.58 -2.49 4.66
N PRO A 225 18.66 -2.08 3.38
CA PRO A 225 17.60 -1.32 2.72
C PRO A 225 16.28 -2.09 2.61
N ASN A 226 16.30 -3.39 2.35
CA ASN A 226 15.08 -4.17 2.15
C ASN A 226 14.40 -4.48 3.49
N LEU A 227 15.18 -4.90 4.48
CA LEU A 227 14.69 -5.16 5.83
C LEU A 227 14.17 -3.88 6.47
N HIS A 228 14.93 -2.78 6.40
CA HIS A 228 14.48 -1.49 6.91
C HIS A 228 13.16 -1.05 6.25
N GLN A 229 13.00 -1.21 4.94
CA GLN A 229 11.77 -0.85 4.24
C GLN A 229 10.58 -1.66 4.75
N VAL A 230 10.72 -2.97 4.90
CA VAL A 230 9.64 -3.84 5.42
C VAL A 230 9.29 -3.50 6.88
N LEU A 231 10.29 -3.21 7.72
CA LEU A 231 10.03 -2.74 9.09
C LEU A 231 9.29 -1.39 9.10
N SER A 232 9.67 -0.47 8.20
CA SER A 232 8.99 0.83 8.05
C SER A 232 7.56 0.68 7.55
N PHE A 233 7.24 -0.41 6.84
CA PHE A 233 5.88 -0.75 6.42
C PHE A 233 5.20 -1.74 7.36
N HIS A 234 5.69 -1.85 8.60
CA HIS A 234 5.12 -2.69 9.64
C HIS A 234 4.93 -4.15 9.18
N TYR A 235 5.98 -4.70 8.55
CA TYR A 235 6.01 -6.03 7.96
C TYR A 235 5.15 -6.23 6.71
N THR A 236 4.56 -5.18 6.16
CA THR A 236 3.90 -5.22 4.84
C THR A 236 4.95 -5.25 3.74
N MET A 237 4.87 -6.24 2.84
CA MET A 237 5.74 -6.29 1.67
C MET A 237 5.44 -5.13 0.71
N PRO A 238 6.45 -4.43 0.18
CA PRO A 238 6.22 -3.46 -0.89
C PRO A 238 5.71 -4.17 -2.15
N PHE A 239 4.80 -3.54 -2.87
CA PHE A 239 4.26 -4.09 -4.11
C PHE A 239 5.35 -4.22 -5.17
N GLU A 240 5.36 -5.39 -5.80
CA GLU A 240 6.18 -5.75 -6.95
C GLU A 240 5.33 -6.67 -7.84
N TYR A 241 5.53 -6.59 -9.15
CA TYR A 241 4.71 -7.32 -10.12
C TYR A 241 5.50 -8.36 -10.92
N GLU A 242 6.83 -8.25 -10.95
CA GLU A 242 7.69 -9.26 -11.55
C GLU A 242 8.01 -10.35 -10.52
N GLU A 243 7.61 -11.58 -10.81
CA GLU A 243 7.76 -12.73 -9.89
C GLU A 243 9.20 -12.91 -9.39
N ASP A 244 10.17 -12.86 -10.30
CA ASP A 244 11.59 -12.98 -9.93
C ASP A 244 12.05 -11.85 -9.01
N LYS A 245 11.53 -10.63 -9.20
CA LYS A 245 11.84 -9.50 -8.32
C LYS A 245 11.21 -9.67 -6.94
N ILE A 246 9.99 -10.23 -6.87
CA ILE A 246 9.35 -10.59 -5.59
C ILE A 246 10.23 -11.58 -4.83
N LYS A 247 10.61 -12.70 -5.48
CA LYS A 247 11.46 -13.74 -4.89
C LYS A 247 12.83 -13.17 -4.46
N CYS A 248 13.45 -12.34 -5.30
CA CYS A 248 14.70 -11.66 -4.96
C CYS A 248 14.56 -10.80 -3.71
N LYS A 249 13.49 -10.01 -3.63
CA LYS A 249 13.25 -9.12 -2.50
C LYS A 249 13.06 -9.89 -1.20
N MET A 250 12.27 -10.96 -1.21
CA MET A 250 12.08 -11.84 -0.06
C MET A 250 13.40 -12.45 0.43
N MET A 251 14.26 -12.90 -0.50
CA MET A 251 15.56 -13.46 -0.14
C MET A 251 16.53 -12.39 0.38
N ASN A 252 16.51 -11.18 -0.17
CA ASN A 252 17.31 -10.07 0.34
C ASN A 252 16.89 -9.66 1.76
N ILE A 253 15.59 -9.62 2.06
CA ILE A 253 15.09 -9.33 3.41
C ILE A 253 15.60 -10.39 4.40
N MET A 254 15.52 -11.67 4.04
CA MET A 254 16.02 -12.76 4.86
C MET A 254 17.53 -12.70 5.09
N LEU A 255 18.30 -12.41 4.03
CA LEU A 255 19.75 -12.25 4.11
C LEU A 255 20.14 -11.07 5.01
N GLU A 256 19.48 -9.92 4.84
CA GLU A 256 19.69 -8.74 5.66
C GLU A 256 19.31 -8.99 7.12
N PHE A 257 18.25 -9.77 7.38
CA PHE A 257 17.85 -10.19 8.72
C PHE A 257 18.96 -11.02 9.39
N PHE A 258 19.49 -12.05 8.73
CA PHE A 258 20.58 -12.85 9.28
C PHE A 258 21.85 -12.03 9.49
N LYS A 259 22.16 -11.12 8.56
CA LYS A 259 23.30 -10.20 8.70
C LYS A 259 23.14 -9.31 9.93
N TYR A 260 21.96 -8.72 10.13
CA TYR A 260 21.67 -7.88 11.30
C TYR A 260 21.75 -8.70 12.60
N TYR A 261 21.14 -9.89 12.63
CA TYR A 261 21.22 -10.81 13.76
C TYR A 261 22.67 -11.14 14.12
N ASN A 262 23.50 -11.51 13.15
CA ASN A 262 24.90 -11.88 13.40
C ASN A 262 25.75 -10.73 13.95
N LEU A 263 25.52 -9.51 13.46
CA LEU A 263 26.18 -8.31 13.98
C LEU A 263 25.79 -8.02 15.44
N ASN A 264 24.60 -8.46 15.85
CA ASN A 264 24.02 -8.16 17.16
C ASN A 264 23.82 -9.40 18.04
N ARG A 265 24.42 -10.55 17.70
CA ARG A 265 24.21 -11.83 18.41
C ARG A 265 24.60 -11.82 19.89
N GLY A 266 25.49 -10.89 20.28
CA GLY A 266 25.89 -10.68 21.67
C GLY A 266 24.97 -9.74 22.46
N ASN A 267 23.99 -9.12 21.81
CA ASN A 267 23.02 -8.23 22.45
C ASN A 267 21.87 -9.07 23.02
N THR A 268 21.57 -8.88 24.31
CA THR A 268 20.53 -9.64 25.01
C THR A 268 19.14 -9.46 24.40
N SER A 269 18.85 -8.37 23.72
CA SER A 269 17.54 -8.05 23.16
C SER A 269 17.35 -8.51 21.71
N VAL A 270 18.39 -9.05 21.07
CA VAL A 270 18.28 -9.52 19.66
C VAL A 270 17.24 -10.61 19.48
N HIS A 271 17.02 -11.44 20.51
CA HIS A 271 16.01 -12.51 20.49
C HIS A 271 14.58 -11.97 20.36
N LEU A 272 14.29 -10.78 20.89
CA LEU A 272 12.98 -10.14 20.76
C LEU A 272 12.72 -9.78 19.29
N PHE A 273 13.73 -9.25 18.60
CA PHE A 273 13.62 -8.95 17.17
C PHE A 273 13.47 -10.20 16.32
N VAL A 274 14.20 -11.28 16.65
CA VAL A 274 14.02 -12.58 16.00
C VAL A 274 12.57 -13.04 16.15
N ASN A 275 12.03 -13.07 17.37
CA ASN A 275 10.66 -13.50 17.62
C ASN A 275 9.63 -12.66 16.86
N GLU A 276 9.78 -11.33 16.88
CA GLU A 276 8.90 -10.41 16.17
C GLU A 276 8.94 -10.63 14.65
N PHE A 277 10.13 -10.69 14.05
CA PHE A 277 10.29 -10.92 12.62
C PHE A 277 9.67 -12.24 12.18
N PHE A 278 9.90 -13.32 12.91
CA PHE A 278 9.31 -14.62 12.56
C PHE A 278 7.79 -14.62 12.69
N LYS A 279 7.26 -14.01 13.76
CA LYS A 279 5.81 -13.92 14.03
C LYS A 279 5.09 -13.05 13.01
N GLN A 280 5.62 -11.87 12.69
CA GLN A 280 4.93 -10.85 11.91
C GLN A 280 5.23 -10.94 10.41
N PHE A 281 6.43 -11.39 10.02
CA PHE A 281 6.84 -11.41 8.61
C PHE A 281 6.96 -12.83 8.07
N TYR A 282 7.85 -13.65 8.63
CA TYR A 282 8.17 -14.95 8.05
C TYR A 282 6.94 -15.87 7.97
N LYS A 283 6.18 -15.97 9.07
CA LYS A 283 4.97 -16.82 9.13
C LYS A 283 3.94 -16.44 8.06
N ASN A 284 3.78 -15.14 7.79
CA ASN A 284 2.82 -14.62 6.80
C ASN A 284 3.27 -14.85 5.35
N ASN A 285 4.57 -15.08 5.13
CA ASN A 285 5.18 -15.27 3.82
C ASN A 285 5.75 -16.70 3.65
N LYS A 286 5.37 -17.62 4.54
CA LYS A 286 5.97 -18.95 4.67
C LYS A 286 5.83 -19.76 3.38
N LYS A 287 4.64 -19.72 2.77
CA LYS A 287 4.33 -20.48 1.55
C LYS A 287 5.25 -20.05 0.40
N GLU A 288 5.42 -18.75 0.22
CA GLU A 288 6.27 -18.17 -0.82
C GLU A 288 7.75 -18.52 -0.58
N TYR A 289 8.21 -18.55 0.67
CA TYR A 289 9.56 -19.05 0.99
C TYR A 289 9.73 -20.54 0.67
N GLU A 290 8.74 -21.37 1.00
CA GLU A 290 8.76 -22.81 0.68
C GLU A 290 8.79 -23.08 -0.83
N GLU A 291 8.07 -22.28 -1.62
CA GLU A 291 8.11 -22.30 -3.08
C GLU A 291 9.52 -21.97 -3.59
N ILE A 292 10.14 -20.89 -3.10
CA ILE A 292 11.53 -20.51 -3.45
C ILE A 292 12.51 -21.63 -3.10
N TYR A 293 12.40 -22.22 -1.90
CA TYR A 293 13.32 -23.26 -1.45
C TYR A 293 13.21 -24.51 -2.30
N THR A 294 11.99 -24.92 -2.64
CA THR A 294 11.71 -26.07 -3.48
C THR A 294 12.27 -25.87 -4.89
N GLU A 295 12.04 -24.68 -5.45
CA GLU A 295 12.53 -24.31 -6.78
C GLU A 295 14.05 -24.28 -6.85
N CYS A 296 14.70 -23.58 -5.91
CA CYS A 296 16.15 -23.37 -5.94
C CYS A 296 16.97 -24.60 -5.52
N SER A 297 16.36 -25.57 -4.85
CA SER A 297 17.03 -26.84 -4.51
C SER A 297 17.19 -27.77 -5.71
N ASN A 298 16.36 -27.59 -6.75
CA ASN A 298 16.31 -28.48 -7.92
C ASN A 298 16.89 -27.85 -9.20
N LYS A 299 17.18 -26.53 -9.20
CA LYS A 299 17.67 -25.80 -10.38
C LYS A 299 19.20 -25.84 -10.56
N THR A 300 19.64 -26.22 -11.76
CA THR A 300 21.04 -26.15 -12.23
C THR A 300 21.44 -24.77 -12.74
N GLN A 301 20.53 -24.05 -13.39
CA GLN A 301 20.71 -22.67 -13.85
C GLN A 301 20.26 -21.70 -12.74
N ILE A 302 21.13 -20.76 -12.36
CA ILE A 302 20.98 -20.02 -11.11
C ILE A 302 20.37 -18.64 -11.38
N ASP A 303 19.06 -18.53 -11.17
CA ASP A 303 18.40 -17.23 -11.05
C ASP A 303 18.96 -16.45 -9.86
N SER A 304 18.89 -15.12 -9.90
CA SER A 304 19.48 -14.25 -8.87
C SER A 304 18.97 -14.57 -7.46
N TYR A 305 17.67 -14.84 -7.29
CA TYR A 305 17.10 -15.23 -5.99
C TYR A 305 17.58 -16.62 -5.53
N CYS A 306 17.87 -17.56 -6.44
CA CYS A 306 18.46 -18.85 -6.08
C CYS A 306 19.92 -18.72 -5.65
N SER A 307 20.66 -17.74 -6.18
CA SER A 307 21.99 -17.39 -5.64
C SER A 307 21.89 -16.88 -4.21
N LEU A 308 20.92 -15.98 -3.94
CA LEU A 308 20.68 -15.44 -2.60
C LEU A 308 20.23 -16.53 -1.62
N TYR A 309 19.39 -17.47 -2.06
CA TYR A 309 19.02 -18.67 -1.30
C TYR A 309 20.23 -19.50 -0.91
N LYS A 310 21.11 -19.82 -1.88
CA LYS A 310 22.35 -20.55 -1.60
C LYS A 310 23.22 -19.79 -0.60
N ALA A 311 23.34 -18.48 -0.74
CA ALA A 311 24.08 -17.63 0.21
C ALA A 311 23.48 -17.67 1.63
N CYS A 312 22.15 -17.60 1.75
CA CYS A 312 21.44 -17.72 3.03
C CYS A 312 21.67 -19.11 3.65
N ASN A 313 21.53 -20.19 2.88
CA ASN A 313 21.77 -21.54 3.37
C ASN A 313 23.21 -21.75 3.84
N ASP A 314 24.18 -21.21 3.10
CA ASP A 314 25.58 -21.26 3.50
C ASP A 314 25.84 -20.45 4.77
N GLN A 315 25.19 -19.29 4.92
CA GLN A 315 25.27 -18.49 6.14
C GLN A 315 24.67 -19.23 7.33
N ILE A 316 23.45 -19.76 7.21
CA ILE A 316 22.79 -20.58 8.24
C ILE A 316 23.68 -21.76 8.61
N ARG A 317 24.23 -22.48 7.63
CA ARG A 317 25.13 -23.62 7.87
C ARG A 317 26.38 -23.19 8.63
N ARG A 318 27.03 -22.07 8.26
CA ARG A 318 28.20 -21.53 8.97
C ARG A 318 27.85 -21.09 10.38
N ASP A 319 26.71 -20.43 10.56
CA ASP A 319 26.26 -19.95 11.86
C ASP A 319 25.93 -21.13 12.77
N LEU A 320 25.27 -22.18 12.26
CA LEU A 320 25.04 -23.43 12.97
C LEU A 320 26.34 -24.18 13.30
N LEU A 321 27.33 -24.18 12.40
CA LEU A 321 28.65 -24.74 12.68
C LEU A 321 29.38 -23.93 13.76
N SER A 322 29.35 -22.60 13.69
CA SER A 322 29.94 -21.72 14.69
C SER A 322 29.26 -21.87 16.05
N ILE A 323 27.93 -22.01 16.06
CA ILE A 323 27.14 -22.31 17.26
C ILE A 323 27.52 -23.70 17.77
N LYS A 324 27.62 -24.72 16.92
CA LYS A 324 28.04 -26.09 17.29
C LYS A 324 29.46 -26.12 17.87
N ASP A 325 30.40 -25.37 17.31
CA ASP A 325 31.77 -25.26 17.80
C ASP A 325 31.84 -24.50 19.13
N SER A 326 31.00 -23.47 19.29
CA SER A 326 30.84 -22.72 20.54
C SER A 326 30.12 -23.54 21.62
N ILE A 327 29.15 -24.37 21.21
CA ILE A 327 28.41 -25.32 22.03
C ILE A 327 29.35 -26.44 22.49
N ASN A 328 30.16 -27.05 21.60
CA ASN A 328 31.19 -28.04 21.96
C ASN A 328 32.19 -27.53 23.01
N LYS A 329 32.33 -26.21 23.15
CA LYS A 329 33.13 -25.57 24.18
C LYS A 329 32.41 -25.38 25.54
N ASN A 330 31.07 -25.49 25.56
CA ASN A 330 30.17 -25.18 26.68
C ASN A 330 29.10 -26.29 26.96
N LEU A 331 29.29 -27.51 26.44
CA LEU A 331 28.29 -28.60 26.38
C LEU A 331 28.11 -29.38 27.70
N GLU A 332 27.52 -28.76 28.72
CA GLU A 332 26.71 -29.54 29.69
C GLU A 332 25.28 -28.99 29.87
N ASN A 333 25.00 -27.71 29.55
CA ASN A 333 23.74 -27.08 29.98
C ASN A 333 22.75 -26.63 28.87
N ILE A 334 23.15 -26.55 27.59
CA ILE A 334 22.32 -25.87 26.55
C ILE A 334 21.59 -26.84 25.58
N ALA A 335 22.01 -28.10 25.51
CA ALA A 335 21.48 -29.08 24.55
C ALA A 335 19.97 -29.37 24.69
N LYS A 336 19.38 -29.08 25.86
CA LYS A 336 17.96 -29.34 26.15
C LYS A 336 17.00 -28.30 25.55
N ALA A 337 17.43 -27.05 25.37
CA ALA A 337 16.55 -25.96 24.96
C ALA A 337 16.25 -25.91 23.46
N TYR A 338 17.13 -26.46 22.61
CA TYR A 338 16.98 -26.41 21.15
C TYR A 338 16.22 -27.61 20.55
N GLN A 339 16.21 -28.77 21.20
CA GLN A 339 15.43 -29.92 20.75
C GLN A 339 13.91 -29.70 20.87
N ASP A 340 13.47 -28.90 21.84
CA ASP A 340 12.05 -28.59 22.07
C ASP A 340 11.48 -27.62 21.02
N ALA A 341 12.32 -26.76 20.42
CA ALA A 341 11.90 -25.81 19.39
C ALA A 341 11.79 -26.44 17.99
N ILE A 342 12.58 -27.49 17.70
CA ILE A 342 12.60 -28.18 16.40
C ILE A 342 11.55 -29.30 16.33
N SER A 343 11.23 -29.94 17.46
CA SER A 343 10.25 -31.04 17.53
C SER A 343 8.79 -30.59 17.36
N GLY A 344 8.46 -29.32 17.61
CA GLY A 344 7.13 -28.76 17.36
C GLY A 344 6.76 -28.57 15.88
N TYR A 345 7.74 -28.59 14.97
CA TYR A 345 7.51 -28.33 13.54
C TYR A 345 7.18 -29.58 12.72
N LEU A 346 7.42 -30.77 13.26
CA LEU A 346 7.32 -32.05 12.53
C LEU A 346 6.00 -32.82 12.74
N TYR A 347 5.01 -32.28 13.46
CA TYR A 347 3.79 -33.02 13.82
C TYR A 347 2.48 -32.61 13.11
N TYR A 348 2.44 -31.54 12.32
CA TYR A 348 1.20 -31.14 11.61
C TYR A 348 1.25 -31.44 10.10
N GLN A 349 1.20 -32.72 9.76
CA GLN A 349 0.51 -33.21 8.57
C GLN A 349 -0.30 -34.44 8.95
N VAL A 350 -1.63 -34.31 9.11
CA VAL A 350 -2.63 -35.33 8.72
C VAL A 350 -4.01 -34.63 8.59
N THR A 351 -4.55 -34.68 7.37
CA THR A 351 -5.96 -34.57 6.89
C THR A 351 -6.79 -33.28 7.06
N SER A 352 -7.36 -32.83 5.93
CA SER A 352 -8.82 -32.63 5.80
C SER A 352 -9.28 -32.71 4.33
N HIS A 353 -10.41 -33.39 4.13
CA HIS A 353 -11.16 -33.66 2.89
C HIS A 353 -12.00 -32.45 2.40
N GLU A 354 -12.12 -32.37 1.08
CA GLU A 354 -13.27 -32.08 0.17
C GLU A 354 -14.46 -31.14 0.47
N ASN A 355 -14.85 -30.47 -0.63
CA ASN A 355 -16.17 -29.95 -1.09
C ASN A 355 -16.73 -28.65 -0.44
N GLU A 356 -17.42 -27.73 -1.12
CA GLU A 356 -18.29 -27.80 -2.31
C GLU A 356 -18.54 -26.38 -2.90
N GLN A 357 -18.87 -26.30 -4.20
CA GLN A 357 -19.28 -25.08 -4.93
C GLN A 357 -20.78 -24.76 -4.74
N LEU A 358 -21.25 -23.51 -4.99
CA LEU A 358 -22.40 -23.12 -5.88
C LEU A 358 -22.67 -21.57 -5.88
N PRO A 359 -23.60 -20.96 -6.69
CA PRO A 359 -23.25 -20.08 -7.84
C PRO A 359 -24.07 -18.74 -7.95
N PHE A 360 -24.08 -18.11 -9.15
CA PHE A 360 -25.03 -17.09 -9.71
C PHE A 360 -24.77 -15.60 -9.31
N LEU A 361 -24.83 -14.51 -10.13
CA LEU A 361 -25.46 -14.09 -11.42
C LEU A 361 -24.57 -12.99 -12.08
N ALA A 362 -24.26 -13.01 -13.39
CA ALA A 362 -25.00 -12.49 -14.56
C ALA A 362 -25.03 -10.96 -14.80
N HIS A 363 -24.21 -10.54 -15.78
CA HIS A 363 -24.34 -9.53 -16.85
C HIS A 363 -25.13 -8.21 -16.64
N SER A 364 -24.46 -7.08 -16.95
CA SER A 364 -24.98 -6.10 -17.94
C SER A 364 -23.85 -5.26 -18.56
N LYS A 365 -23.89 -5.09 -19.89
CA LYS A 365 -23.08 -4.15 -20.68
C LYS A 365 -23.88 -2.86 -20.84
N SER A 366 -23.26 -1.69 -20.66
CA SER A 366 -23.32 -0.59 -21.64
C SER A 366 -22.37 0.55 -21.30
N LEU A 367 -22.01 1.25 -22.37
CA LEU A 367 -20.92 2.19 -22.59
C LEU A 367 -21.29 3.60 -22.11
N ASN A 368 -20.29 4.38 -21.69
CA ASN A 368 -20.29 5.84 -21.38
C ASN A 368 -20.48 6.30 -19.91
N ILE A 369 -19.66 5.84 -18.96
CA ILE A 369 -19.54 6.48 -17.62
C ILE A 369 -18.09 6.39 -17.11
N GLY A 370 -17.14 6.99 -17.84
CA GLY A 370 -15.70 6.78 -17.59
C GLY A 370 -15.08 7.58 -16.43
N ILE A 371 -15.74 8.62 -15.89
CA ILE A 371 -15.09 9.51 -14.91
C ILE A 371 -15.92 9.76 -13.64
N GLY A 372 -17.25 9.69 -13.71
CA GLY A 372 -18.12 9.75 -12.52
C GLY A 372 -17.97 8.53 -11.61
N LEU A 373 -17.83 7.33 -12.19
CA LEU A 373 -17.63 6.08 -11.47
C LEU A 373 -16.31 6.05 -10.69
N ILE A 374 -15.25 6.71 -11.17
CA ILE A 374 -13.95 6.78 -10.50
C ILE A 374 -14.07 7.52 -9.17
N CYS A 375 -14.78 8.66 -9.17
CA CYS A 375 -14.97 9.45 -7.96
C CYS A 375 -15.88 8.70 -6.97
N VAL A 376 -17.01 8.15 -7.43
CA VAL A 376 -17.92 7.38 -6.56
C VAL A 376 -17.24 6.14 -5.96
N ILE A 377 -16.45 5.40 -6.75
CA ILE A 377 -15.68 4.25 -6.26
C ILE A 377 -14.61 4.71 -5.24
N PHE A 378 -13.89 5.79 -5.51
CA PHE A 378 -12.91 6.39 -4.60
C PHE A 378 -13.53 6.78 -3.24
N PHE A 379 -14.73 7.38 -3.23
CA PHE A 379 -15.42 7.76 -1.99
C PHE A 379 -16.07 6.59 -1.27
N TYR A 380 -16.69 5.66 -2.00
CA TYR A 380 -17.13 4.40 -1.41
C TYR A 380 -15.93 3.77 -0.70
N SER A 381 -14.72 3.88 -1.28
CA SER A 381 -13.48 3.29 -0.82
C SER A 381 -12.92 3.77 0.49
N LEU A 382 -13.15 5.03 0.81
CA LEU A 382 -12.68 5.63 2.05
C LEU A 382 -13.67 5.45 3.21
N TYR A 383 -14.98 5.26 2.95
CA TYR A 383 -16.02 5.55 3.96
C TYR A 383 -17.11 4.49 4.16
N LYS A 384 -16.93 3.26 3.65
CA LYS A 384 -17.79 2.13 4.00
C LYS A 384 -16.99 1.05 4.73
N VAL A 385 -16.93 1.17 6.05
CA VAL A 385 -16.56 0.10 7.00
C VAL A 385 -17.89 -0.51 7.50
N PRO A 386 -18.08 -1.84 7.52
CA PRO A 386 -19.16 -2.46 8.29
C PRO A 386 -18.98 -2.25 9.79
#